data_AF-A0A0F9JRN9-F1
#
_entry.id   AF-A0A0F9JRN9-F1
#
_cell.length_a   1.000
_cell.length_b   1.000
_cell.length_c   1.000
_cell.angle_alpha   90.00
_cell.angle_beta   90.00
_cell.angle_gamma   90.00
#
_symmetry.space_group_name_H-M   'P 1'
#
loop_
_entity.id
_entity.type
_entity.pdbx_description
1 polymer ?
#
loop_
_entity_poly.entity_id
_entity_poly.type
_entity_poly.pdbx_seq_one_letter_code
_entity_poly.pdbx_strand_id
1 'polypeptide(L)'
;ETGQAAQKKHPERWYQDKWCAEKQGVVEYVLPDRTRVDCLTDGYAIEFDFARKFYEGISQALYYGMMTGKKPGLVLIVGPRGQKYLDRLNAVIDYYKLPIRVWVMEQ
;
A
#
# COMPACT_ATOMS: atom_id res chain seq x y z
N GLU A 1 27.87 -17.30 -20.81
CA GLU A 1 27.21 -17.42 -19.48
C GLU A 1 26.61 -16.07 -19.14
N THR A 2 25.28 -15.94 -19.23
CA THR A 2 24.57 -14.69 -18.98
C THR A 2 24.35 -14.53 -17.49
N GLY A 3 25.14 -13.65 -16.85
CA GLY A 3 24.92 -13.27 -15.47
C GLY A 3 23.52 -12.68 -15.30
N GLN A 4 22.69 -13.31 -14.48
CA GLN A 4 21.42 -12.73 -14.04
C GLN A 4 21.72 -11.44 -13.28
N ALA A 5 21.29 -10.31 -13.83
CA ALA A 5 21.33 -9.04 -13.12
C ALA A 5 20.51 -9.19 -11.83
N ALA A 6 21.14 -8.96 -10.67
CA ALA A 6 20.42 -8.95 -9.40
C ALA A 6 19.30 -7.91 -9.47
N GLN A 7 18.06 -8.35 -9.23
CA GLN A 7 16.90 -7.48 -9.20
C GLN A 7 17.11 -6.39 -8.13
N LYS A 8 17.11 -5.13 -8.55
CA LYS A 8 17.42 -3.99 -7.67
C LYS A 8 16.31 -3.82 -6.65
N LYS A 9 16.61 -4.06 -5.37
CA LYS A 9 15.64 -3.81 -4.29
C LYS A 9 15.45 -2.32 -4.10
N HIS A 10 14.22 -1.85 -4.30
CA HIS A 10 13.84 -0.47 -4.04
C HIS A 10 13.27 -0.31 -2.62
N PRO A 11 13.47 0.85 -1.95
CA PRO A 11 12.76 1.18 -0.72
C PRO A 11 11.29 1.48 -1.00
N GLU A 12 10.44 1.41 0.03
CA GLU A 12 8.99 1.68 -0.04
C GLU A 12 8.66 3.01 -0.74
N ARG A 13 9.38 4.07 -0.36
CA ARG A 13 9.23 5.41 -0.96
C ARG A 13 9.33 5.42 -2.49
N TRP A 14 10.18 4.57 -3.07
CA TRP A 14 10.30 4.49 -4.54
C TRP A 14 9.01 3.99 -5.19
N TYR A 15 8.34 3.01 -4.58
CA TYR A 15 7.06 2.47 -5.07
C TYR A 15 5.94 3.50 -4.89
N GLN A 16 5.90 4.14 -3.72
CA GLN A 16 4.98 5.21 -3.39
C GLN A 16 5.05 6.35 -4.42
N ASP A 17 6.25 6.91 -4.64
CA ASP A 17 6.44 8.03 -5.57
C ASP A 17 6.00 7.64 -6.99
N LYS A 18 6.43 6.47 -7.46
CA LYS A 18 6.09 5.99 -8.81
C LYS A 18 4.59 5.80 -8.98
N TRP A 19 3.96 5.02 -8.11
CA TRP A 19 2.56 4.66 -8.25
C TRP A 19 1.64 5.87 -8.01
N CYS A 20 1.96 6.70 -7.02
CA CYS A 20 1.16 7.86 -6.71
C CYS A 20 1.18 8.89 -7.84
N ALA A 21 2.35 9.11 -8.47
CA ALA A 21 2.47 9.96 -9.65
C ALA A 21 1.63 9.43 -10.83
N GLU A 22 1.65 8.11 -11.09
CA GLU A 22 0.82 7.47 -12.13
C GLU A 22 -0.69 7.63 -11.87
N LYS A 23 -1.10 7.79 -10.59
CA LYS A 23 -2.49 8.04 -10.19
C LYS A 23 -2.83 9.51 -10.02
N GLN A 24 -1.91 10.42 -10.34
CA GLN A 24 -2.08 11.86 -10.15
C GLN A 24 -2.44 12.22 -8.70
N GLY A 25 -1.92 11.44 -7.74
CA GLY A 25 -2.17 11.64 -6.31
C GLY A 25 -1.17 12.59 -5.65
N VAL A 26 -1.48 12.97 -4.42
CA VAL A 26 -0.62 13.75 -3.53
C VAL A 26 0.16 12.81 -2.62
N VAL A 27 1.48 12.82 -2.73
CA VAL A 27 2.39 12.02 -1.91
C VAL A 27 2.52 12.62 -0.51
N GLU A 28 2.53 11.79 0.53
CA GLU A 28 2.75 12.18 1.93
C GLU A 28 1.79 13.27 2.43
N TYR A 29 0.50 13.11 2.16
CA TYR A 29 -0.53 14.05 2.60
C TYR A 29 -0.64 14.04 4.14
N VAL A 30 -0.35 15.19 4.77
CA VAL A 30 -0.34 15.35 6.22
C VAL A 30 -1.76 15.55 6.75
N LEU A 31 -2.17 14.71 7.71
CA LEU A 31 -3.44 14.79 8.42
C LEU A 31 -3.37 15.76 9.61
N PRO A 32 -4.54 16.20 10.16
CA PRO A 32 -4.57 17.12 11.30
C PRO A 32 -3.85 16.62 12.56
N ASP A 33 -3.77 15.31 12.75
CA ASP A 33 -3.06 14.67 13.86
C ASP A 33 -1.56 14.49 13.60
N ARG A 34 -1.06 14.98 12.46
CA ARG A 34 0.32 14.89 11.96
C ARG A 34 0.74 13.50 11.46
N THR A 35 -0.17 12.55 11.35
CA THR A 35 0.07 11.33 10.55
C THR A 35 0.08 11.67 9.06
N ARG A 36 0.57 10.75 8.22
CA ARG A 36 0.71 10.97 6.78
C ARG A 36 0.07 9.83 6.02
N VAL A 37 -0.76 10.19 5.04
CA VAL A 37 -1.26 9.26 4.02
C VAL A 37 -0.20 9.18 2.92
N ASP A 38 0.27 7.99 2.60
CA ASP A 38 1.34 7.82 1.62
C ASP A 38 0.96 8.36 0.23
N CYS A 39 -0.28 8.11 -0.21
CA CYS A 39 -0.82 8.69 -1.42
C CYS A 39 -2.31 9.02 -1.26
N LEU A 40 -2.67 10.28 -1.47
CA LEU A 40 -4.06 10.73 -1.50
C LEU A 40 -4.51 10.98 -2.95
N THR A 41 -5.60 10.34 -3.37
CA THR A 41 -6.23 10.55 -4.67
C THR A 41 -7.64 11.10 -4.50
N ASP A 42 -8.32 11.41 -5.60
CA ASP A 42 -9.72 11.85 -5.56
C ASP A 42 -10.65 10.87 -4.84
N GLY A 43 -10.41 9.57 -5.00
CA GLY A 43 -11.27 8.49 -4.49
C GLY A 43 -10.74 7.74 -3.27
N TYR A 44 -9.42 7.72 -3.05
CA TYR A 44 -8.77 6.83 -2.09
C TYR A 44 -7.71 7.54 -1.26
N ALA A 45 -7.61 7.14 0.02
CA ALA A 45 -6.44 7.37 0.86
C ALA A 45 -5.68 6.05 0.95
N ILE A 46 -4.46 6.03 0.40
CA ILE A 46 -3.69 4.82 0.16
C ILE A 46 -2.47 4.78 1.08
N GLU A 47 -2.29 3.64 1.74
CA GLU A 47 -1.05 3.25 2.41
C GLU A 47 -0.20 2.34 1.52
N PHE A 48 1.12 2.45 1.62
CA PHE A 48 2.09 1.55 0.99
C PHE A 48 2.82 0.75 2.04
N ASP A 49 2.94 -0.56 1.80
CA ASP A 49 3.65 -1.41 2.75
C ASP A 49 4.30 -2.59 2.03
N PHE A 50 5.49 -3.00 2.48
CA PHE A 50 6.00 -4.32 2.12
C PHE A 50 5.07 -5.40 2.64
N ALA A 51 4.80 -6.44 1.83
CA ALA A 51 3.81 -7.50 2.11
C ALA A 51 3.86 -8.07 3.54
N ARG A 52 5.05 -8.21 4.14
CA ARG A 52 5.22 -8.70 5.52
C ARG A 52 4.61 -7.79 6.61
N LYS A 53 4.36 -6.51 6.31
CA LYS A 53 3.81 -5.49 7.20
C LYS A 53 2.29 -5.34 7.08
N PHE A 54 1.60 -6.17 6.30
CA PHE A 54 0.17 -5.99 5.98
C PHE A 54 -0.77 -5.77 7.19
N TYR A 55 -0.43 -6.27 8.39
CA TYR A 55 -1.22 -6.00 9.59
C TYR A 55 -1.25 -4.50 9.94
N GLU A 56 -0.12 -3.81 9.80
CA GLU A 56 0.02 -2.36 10.01
C GLU A 56 -0.75 -1.61 8.92
N GLY A 57 -0.49 -1.97 7.65
CA GLY A 57 -1.17 -1.39 6.50
C GLY A 57 -2.70 -1.53 6.50
N ILE A 58 -3.28 -2.60 7.05
CA ILE A 58 -4.75 -2.69 7.24
C ILE A 58 -5.25 -1.56 8.14
N SER A 59 -4.64 -1.40 9.32
CA SER A 59 -5.06 -0.42 10.30
C SER A 59 -4.88 1.00 9.76
N GLN A 60 -3.75 1.28 9.12
CA GLN A 60 -3.47 2.57 8.51
C GLN A 60 -4.41 2.88 7.34
N ALA A 61 -4.63 1.95 6.41
CA ALA A 61 -5.55 2.17 5.29
C ALA A 61 -6.97 2.53 5.77
N LEU A 62 -7.49 1.80 6.76
CA LEU A 62 -8.80 2.08 7.36
C LEU A 62 -8.82 3.43 8.07
N TYR A 63 -7.79 3.71 8.87
CA TYR A 63 -7.68 4.96 9.62
C TYR A 63 -7.60 6.17 8.68
N TYR A 64 -6.77 6.12 7.64
CA TYR A 64 -6.62 7.20 6.69
C TYR A 64 -7.88 7.42 5.86
N GLY A 65 -8.54 6.36 5.39
CA GLY A 65 -9.83 6.49 4.72
C GLY A 65 -10.88 7.17 5.60
N MET A 66 -10.94 6.82 6.89
CA MET A 66 -11.80 7.49 7.87
C MET A 66 -11.44 8.97 8.03
N MET A 67 -10.16 9.31 8.20
CA MET A 67 -9.71 10.68 8.44
C MET A 67 -9.89 11.62 7.24
N THR A 68 -9.83 11.08 6.01
CA THR A 68 -9.97 11.89 4.79
C THR A 68 -11.37 11.83 4.18
N GLY A 69 -12.25 10.97 4.69
CA GLY A 69 -13.54 10.64 4.05
C GLY A 69 -13.38 9.96 2.67
N LYS A 70 -12.22 9.37 2.40
CA LYS A 70 -11.93 8.65 1.14
C LYS A 70 -12.02 7.15 1.36
N LYS A 71 -12.04 6.37 0.28
CA LYS A 71 -12.03 4.91 0.40
C LYS A 71 -10.65 4.44 0.90
N PRO A 72 -10.59 3.51 1.87
CA PRO A 72 -9.34 2.86 2.28
C PRO A 72 -8.65 2.16 1.12
N GLY A 73 -7.38 2.45 0.91
CA GLY A 73 -6.52 1.81 -0.09
C GLY A 73 -5.25 1.25 0.54
N LEU A 74 -4.81 0.09 0.05
CA LEU A 74 -3.54 -0.50 0.44
C LEU A 74 -2.81 -1.01 -0.81
N VAL A 75 -1.59 -0.51 -1.03
CA VAL A 75 -0.68 -1.05 -2.05
C VAL A 75 0.34 -1.93 -1.33
N LEU A 76 0.31 -3.24 -1.61
CA LEU A 76 1.31 -4.17 -1.10
C LEU A 76 2.47 -4.34 -2.07
N ILE A 77 3.69 -4.13 -1.56
CA ILE A 77 4.93 -4.42 -2.29
C ILE A 77 5.34 -5.87 -2.00
N VAL A 78 5.18 -6.73 -3.00
CA VAL A 78 5.30 -8.18 -2.89
C VAL A 78 6.61 -8.64 -3.54
N GLY A 79 7.51 -9.18 -2.71
CA GLY A 79 8.69 -9.89 -3.20
C GLY A 79 8.44 -11.38 -3.46
N PRO A 80 9.45 -12.16 -3.89
CA PRO A 80 9.28 -13.55 -4.36
C PRO A 80 8.63 -14.53 -3.36
N ARG A 81 8.74 -14.26 -2.05
CA ARG A 81 8.13 -15.08 -0.98
C ARG A 81 6.96 -14.37 -0.29
N GLY A 82 6.43 -13.33 -0.93
CA GLY A 82 5.45 -12.42 -0.37
C GLY A 82 4.00 -12.88 -0.53
N GLN A 83 3.72 -13.82 -1.45
CA GLN A 83 2.36 -14.26 -1.78
C GLN A 83 1.55 -14.69 -0.54
N LYS A 84 2.17 -15.44 0.38
CA LYS A 84 1.54 -15.87 1.64
C LYS A 84 1.00 -14.72 2.50
N TYR A 85 1.55 -13.51 2.38
CA TYR A 85 1.05 -12.35 3.12
C TYR A 85 -0.14 -11.72 2.42
N LEU A 86 -0.14 -11.68 1.09
CA LEU A 86 -1.29 -11.25 0.30
C LEU A 86 -2.50 -12.18 0.54
N ASP A 87 -2.27 -13.49 0.59
CA ASP A 87 -3.33 -14.47 0.87
C ASP A 87 -3.94 -14.24 2.26
N ARG A 88 -3.11 -13.96 3.28
CA ARG A 88 -3.58 -13.64 4.64
C ARG A 88 -4.33 -12.31 4.69
N LEU A 89 -3.84 -11.28 4.01
CA LEU A 89 -4.52 -9.98 3.90
C LEU A 89 -5.93 -10.17 3.32
N ASN A 90 -6.04 -10.85 2.18
CA ASN A 90 -7.32 -11.08 1.51
C ASN A 90 -8.26 -11.90 2.39
N ALA A 91 -7.77 -12.95 3.05
CA ALA A 91 -8.59 -13.74 3.99
C ALA A 91 -9.17 -12.88 5.14
N VAL A 92 -8.40 -11.94 5.69
CA VAL A 92 -8.87 -11.01 6.73
C VAL A 92 -9.88 -10.02 6.16
N ILE A 93 -9.61 -9.42 5.00
CA ILE A 93 -10.52 -8.50 4.32
C ILE A 93 -11.86 -9.17 4.06
N ASP A 94 -11.85 -10.38 3.50
CA ASP A 94 -13.05 -11.12 3.12
C ASP A 94 -13.86 -11.54 4.35
N TYR A 95 -13.20 -12.08 5.37
CA TYR A 95 -13.86 -12.55 6.60
C TYR A 95 -14.57 -11.41 7.33
N TYR A 96 -13.91 -10.26 7.48
CA TYR A 96 -14.46 -9.09 8.19
C TYR A 96 -15.18 -8.11 7.28
N LYS A 97 -15.26 -8.38 5.96
CA LYS A 97 -15.85 -7.49 4.95
C LYS A 97 -15.25 -6.08 5.01
N LEU A 98 -13.93 -5.99 5.16
CA LEU A 98 -13.25 -4.71 5.29
C LEU A 98 -13.34 -3.93 3.96
N PRO A 99 -13.63 -2.62 3.98
CA PRO A 99 -13.80 -1.82 2.77
C PRO A 99 -12.46 -1.37 2.16
N ILE A 100 -11.46 -2.24 2.12
CA ILE A 100 -10.11 -1.93 1.64
C ILE A 100 -9.96 -2.36 0.19
N ARG A 101 -9.56 -1.42 -0.67
CA ARG A 101 -9.11 -1.76 -2.01
C ARG A 101 -7.61 -2.09 -1.98
N VAL A 102 -7.26 -3.30 -2.41
CA VAL A 102 -5.87 -3.77 -2.49
C VAL A 102 -5.33 -3.64 -3.91
N TRP A 103 -4.10 -3.16 -4.03
CA TRP A 103 -3.27 -3.26 -5.22
C TRP A 103 -1.94 -3.92 -4.87
N VAL A 104 -1.25 -4.45 -5.88
CA VAL A 104 0.03 -5.14 -5.71
C VAL A 104 1.07 -4.51 -6.62
N MET A 105 2.27 -4.29 -6.08
CA MET A 105 3.47 -3.98 -6.85
C MET A 105 4.51 -5.06 -6.60
N GLU A 106 5.20 -5.50 -7.66
CA GLU A 106 6.27 -6.49 -7.54
C GLU A 106 7.60 -5.82 -7.17
N GLN A 107 8.37 -6.49 -6.30
CA GLN A 107 9.72 -6.06 -5.90
C GLN A 107 10.79 -6.37 -6.96
#